data_AF-A0A1G2E5L4-F1
#
_entry.id   AF-A0A1G2E5L4-F1
#
_cell.length_a   1.000
_cell.length_b   1.000
_cell.length_c   1.000
_cell.angle_alpha   90.00
_cell.angle_beta   90.00
_cell.angle_gamma   90.00
#
_symmetry.space_group_name_H-M   'P 1'
#
loop_
_entity.id
_entity.type
_entity.pdbx_description
1 polymer ?
#
loop_
_entity_poly.entity_id
_entity_poly.type
_entity_poly.pdbx_seq_one_letter_code
_entity_poly.pdbx_strand_id
1 'polypeptide(L)' 'MTKKQQFLSEHNRLASCDMQATASMLTLFKIEKATLFKDNNWSTDKLRRPFIFWMTSLTPKEKEDFIREDKT' A
#
# COMPACT_ATOMS: atom_id res chain seq x y z
N MET A 1 11.44 -11.92 -5.34
CA MET A 1 10.46 -10.85 -5.07
C MET A 1 9.36 -11.42 -4.18
N THR A 2 9.04 -10.80 -3.05
CA THR A 2 7.95 -11.26 -2.19
C THR A 2 6.58 -10.91 -2.80
N LYS A 3 5.50 -11.61 -2.41
CA LYS A 3 4.13 -11.28 -2.88
C LYS A 3 3.74 -9.81 -2.58
N LYS A 4 4.22 -9.28 -1.44
CA LYS A 4 4.07 -7.87 -1.06
C LYS A 4 4.74 -6.94 -2.08
N GLN A 5 5.99 -7.24 -2.46
CA GLN A 5 6.74 -6.45 -3.44
C GLN A 5 6.09 -6.52 -4.83
N GLN A 6 5.59 -7.68 -5.25
CA GLN A 6 4.86 -7.84 -6.51
C GLN A 6 3.58 -6.99 -6.52
N PHE A 7 2.79 -7.02 -5.45
CA PHE A 7 1.61 -6.16 -5.31
C PHE A 7 1.99 -4.68 -5.37
N LEU A 8 3.06 -4.26 -4.68
CA LEU A 8 3.53 -2.88 -4.70
C LEU A 8 3.91 -2.41 -6.10
N SER A 9 4.71 -3.21 -6.82
CA SER A 9 5.13 -2.90 -8.18
C SER A 9 3.93 -2.79 -9.12
N GLU A 10 2.97 -3.71 -9.04
CA GLU A 10 1.78 -3.69 -9.88
C GLU A 10 0.79 -2.58 -9.50
N HIS A 11 0.68 -2.25 -8.21
CA HIS A 11 -0.06 -1.08 -7.75
C HIS A 11 0.51 0.19 -8.38
N ASN A 12 1.82 0.45 -8.18
CA ASN A 12 2.51 1.64 -8.64
C ASN A 12 2.54 1.77 -10.17
N ARG A 13 2.72 0.67 -10.90
CA ARG A 13 2.69 0.65 -12.38
C ARG A 13 1.38 1.19 -12.95
N LEU A 14 0.28 0.91 -12.26
CA LEU A 14 -1.08 1.25 -12.68
C LEU A 14 -1.61 2.53 -11.98
N ALA A 15 -0.88 3.07 -11.01
CA ALA A 15 -1.27 4.27 -10.27
C ALA A 15 -0.73 5.54 -10.93
N SER A 16 -1.42 6.65 -10.75
CA SER A 16 -0.87 7.99 -11.02
C SER A 16 0.26 8.32 -10.03
N CYS A 17 1.09 9.30 -10.36
CA CYS A 17 2.27 9.66 -9.57
C CYS A 17 1.93 10.00 -8.10
N ASP A 18 0.81 10.70 -7.87
CA ASP A 18 0.28 11.08 -6.55
C ASP A 18 -0.35 9.92 -5.75
N MET A 19 -0.54 8.77 -6.40
CA MET A 19 -1.13 7.56 -5.83
C MET A 19 -0.16 6.37 -5.84
N GLN A 20 1.13 6.63 -6.11
CA GLN A 20 2.17 5.64 -5.86
C GLN A 20 2.32 5.43 -4.35
N ALA A 21 2.48 4.17 -3.97
CA ALA A 21 2.64 3.75 -2.61
C ALA A 21 4.08 3.35 -2.32
N THR A 22 4.42 3.34 -1.03
CA THR A 22 5.71 2.89 -0.53
C THR A 22 5.58 1.60 0.29
N ALA A 23 6.70 0.97 0.63
CA ALA A 23 6.67 -0.30 1.35
C ALA A 23 6.12 -0.15 2.78
N SER A 24 6.40 0.97 3.45
CA SER A 24 5.84 1.30 4.77
C SER A 24 4.33 1.46 4.75
N MET A 25 3.77 2.11 3.71
CA MET A 25 2.31 2.21 3.52
C MET A 25 1.65 0.83 3.45
N LEU A 26 2.25 -0.13 2.73
CA LEU A 26 1.72 -1.49 2.67
C LEU A 26 1.85 -2.22 4.02
N THR A 27 2.90 -1.96 4.80
CA THR A 27 3.05 -2.53 6.15
C THR A 27 1.91 -2.05 7.04
N LEU A 28 1.66 -0.74 7.08
CA LEU A 28 0.62 -0.18 7.92
C LEU A 28 -0.78 -0.62 7.47
N PHE A 29 -1.05 -0.59 6.17
CA PHE A 29 -2.33 -1.08 5.62
C PHE A 29 -2.61 -2.52 6.05
N LYS A 30 -1.59 -3.39 6.06
CA LYS A 30 -1.74 -4.76 6.53
C LYS A 30 -2.03 -4.85 8.03
N ILE A 31 -1.43 -3.99 8.84
CA ILE A 31 -1.68 -3.94 10.28
C ILE A 31 -3.13 -3.49 10.54
N GLU A 32 -3.56 -2.38 9.94
CA GLU A 32 -4.89 -1.81 10.16
C GLU A 32 -6.02 -2.65 9.57
N LYS A 33 -5.77 -3.28 8.43
CA LYS A 33 -6.78 -4.06 7.69
C LYS A 33 -6.44 -5.54 7.65
N ALA A 34 -5.86 -6.07 8.72
CA ALA A 34 -5.39 -7.46 8.82
C ALA A 34 -6.43 -8.51 8.38
N THR A 35 -7.71 -8.25 8.59
CA THR A 35 -8.84 -9.13 8.19
C THR A 35 -8.97 -9.32 6.67
N LEU A 36 -8.44 -8.39 5.87
CA LEU A 36 -8.38 -8.50 4.40
C LEU A 36 -7.28 -9.46 3.92
N PHE A 37 -6.31 -9.79 4.79
CA PHE A 37 -5.10 -10.55 4.46
C PHE A 37 -5.17 -12.02 4.89
N LYS A 38 -6.33 -12.66 4.70
CA LYS A 38 -6.45 -14.11 4.92
C LYS A 38 -5.37 -14.84 4.08
N ASP A 39 -4.66 -15.75 4.73
CA ASP A 39 -3.58 -16.56 4.15
C ASP A 39 -2.39 -15.76 3.56
N ASN A 40 -2.13 -14.55 4.08
CA ASN A 40 -1.07 -13.66 3.55
C ASN A 40 -1.20 -13.39 2.03
N ASN A 41 -2.43 -13.44 1.51
CA ASN A 41 -2.67 -13.33 0.09
C ASN A 41 -2.64 -11.86 -0.37
N TRP A 42 -1.56 -11.44 -1.04
CA TRP A 42 -1.41 -10.11 -1.64
C TRP A 42 -2.07 -10.04 -3.04
N SER A 43 -3.34 -10.40 -3.14
CA SER A 43 -4.06 -10.39 -4.42
C SER A 43 -4.37 -8.98 -4.88
N THR A 44 -3.89 -8.59 -6.08
CA THR A 44 -4.18 -7.28 -6.68
C THR A 44 -5.68 -7.07 -6.85
N ASP A 45 -6.42 -8.05 -7.38
CA ASP A 45 -7.86 -7.93 -7.63
C ASP A 45 -8.67 -7.68 -6.35
N LYS A 46 -8.24 -8.26 -5.23
CA LYS A 46 -8.97 -8.17 -3.96
C LYS A 46 -8.53 -6.97 -3.11
N LEU A 47 -7.23 -6.64 -3.13
CA LEU A 47 -6.66 -5.66 -2.21
C LEU A 47 -6.50 -4.27 -2.81
N ARG A 48 -6.36 -4.13 -4.14
CA ARG A 48 -6.06 -2.84 -4.75
C ARG A 48 -7.12 -1.79 -4.45
N ARG A 49 -8.41 -2.13 -4.59
CA ARG A 49 -9.51 -1.21 -4.30
C ARG A 49 -9.56 -0.79 -2.82
N PRO A 50 -9.57 -1.73 -1.84
CA PRO A 50 -9.44 -1.38 -0.42
C PRO A 50 -8.20 -0.55 -0.10
N PHE A 51 -7.08 -0.85 -0.75
CA PHE A 51 -5.83 -0.13 -0.54
C PHE A 51 -5.91 1.30 -1.05
N ILE A 52 -6.43 1.53 -2.26
CA ILE A 52 -6.66 2.88 -2.80
C ILE A 52 -7.58 3.67 -1.87
N PHE A 53 -8.69 3.06 -1.44
CA PHE A 53 -9.62 3.72 -0.51
C PHE A 53 -8.94 4.13 0.80
N TRP A 54 -8.11 3.24 1.36
CA TRP A 54 -7.32 3.54 2.54
C TRP A 54 -6.30 4.66 2.29
N MET A 55 -5.58 4.66 1.17
CA MET A 55 -4.63 5.74 0.83
C MET A 55 -5.33 7.09 0.67
N THR A 56 -6.58 7.11 0.19
CA THR A 56 -7.37 8.36 0.09
C THR A 56 -7.87 8.86 1.44
N SER A 57 -7.87 8.01 2.48
CA SER A 57 -8.18 8.45 3.85
C SER A 57 -6.98 9.04 4.60
N LEU A 58 -5.76 8.88 4.08
CA LEU A 58 -4.55 9.46 4.70
C LEU A 58 -4.48 10.96 4.50
N THR A 59 -4.10 11.67 5.55
CA THR A 59 -3.77 13.09 5.52
C THR A 59 -2.48 13.33 4.73
N PRO A 60 -2.26 14.55 4.19
CA PRO A 60 -1.00 14.90 3.52
C PRO A 60 0.24 14.67 4.38
N LYS A 61 0.13 14.92 5.70
CA LYS A 61 1.22 14.72 6.66
C LYS A 61 1.60 13.25 6.77
N GLU A 62 0.63 12.36 6.94
CA GLU A 62 0.88 10.91 7.00
C GLU A 62 1.55 10.40 5.72
N LYS A 63 1.12 10.89 4.55
CA LYS A 63 1.77 10.55 3.27
C LYS A 63 3.23 11.01 3.21
N GLU A 64 3.52 12.22 3.70
CA GLU A 64 4.90 12.73 3.78
C GLU A 64 5.77 11.89 4.72
N ASP A 65 5.24 11.49 5.87
CA ASP A 65 5.96 10.69 6.87
C ASP A 65 6.38 9.33 6.28
N PHE A 66 5.52 8.65 5.51
CA PHE A 66 5.90 7.41 4.80
C PHE A 66 7.02 7.62 3.78
N ILE A 67 6.99 8.72 3.03
CA ILE A 67 8.03 9.03 2.03
C ILE A 67 9.38 9.28 2.71
N ARG A 68 9.39 9.86 3.92
CA ARG A 68 10.61 10.06 4.71
C ARG A 68 11.14 8.74 5.27
N GLU A 69 10.25 7.90 5.79
CA GLU A 69 10.61 6.61 6.38
C GLU A 69 11.27 5.68 5.35
N ASP A 70 10.74 5.58 4.13
CA ASP A 70 11.31 4.72 3.08
C ASP A 70 12.62 5.24 2.44
N LYS A 71 13.04 6.48 2.76
CA LYS A 71 14.32 7.06 2.30
C LYS A 71 15.47 6.89 3.29
N THR A 72 15.18 6.44 4.50
CA THR A 72 16.14 6.29 5.60
C THR A 72 16.66 4.85 5.65
#